data_AF-A0AAX4IZK9-F1
#
_entry.id   AF-A0AAX4IZK9-F1
#
_cell.length_a   1.000
_cell.length_b   1.000
_cell.length_c   1.000
_cell.angle_alpha   90.00
_cell.angle_beta   90.00
_cell.angle_gamma   90.00
#
_symmetry.space_group_name_H-M   'P 1'
#
loop_
_entity.id
_entity.type
_entity.pdbx_description
1 polymer ?
#
loop_
_entity_poly.entity_id
_entity_poly.type
_entity_poly.pdbx_seq_one_letter_code
_entity_poly.pdbx_strand_id
1 'polypeptide(L)'
;MAKVRRNSAITAAVCYFLAIIFLILVIIGNTSIKPVLTDIYFFKLDVSDIIPLSSANAVLLNSVARSLGLHDFYQVGLWNFCEGYNDEGVTYCSTPKRMWWFNPIEIMTNELLAGATIALPSQVTTILNILRIGQQVMFGLFISGISLAAALLLATPVVMRSRWWSLPVAIFAAIAGLLVTVASIIGTVMSVGARIALTQQQELNISAILGVRMFVFMWLASAFVDVAAILHMAMGCCCSPRKEREAAAAAAANGTPEKTTQTTETSEKSSRLPAFMRKRSPRSSTS
;
A
#
# COMPACT_ATOMS: atom_id res chain seq x y z
N MET A 1 -5.28 29.91 7.81
CA MET A 1 -4.59 28.68 7.32
C MET A 1 -4.25 27.61 8.35
N ALA A 2 -3.88 27.93 9.60
CA ALA A 2 -3.39 26.91 10.57
C ALA A 2 -4.38 25.76 10.85
N LYS A 3 -5.69 26.05 10.91
CA LYS A 3 -6.75 25.05 11.10
C LYS A 3 -6.88 24.08 9.92
N VAL A 4 -6.79 24.58 8.68
CA VAL A 4 -6.85 23.76 7.46
C VAL A 4 -5.63 22.84 7.38
N ARG A 5 -4.42 23.38 7.57
CA ARG A 5 -3.18 22.57 7.57
C ARG A 5 -3.21 21.49 8.65
N ARG A 6 -3.68 21.82 9.86
CA ARG A 6 -3.83 20.86 10.95
C ARG A 6 -4.82 19.75 10.59
N ASN A 7 -6.00 20.12 10.08
CA ASN A 7 -7.01 19.14 9.68
C ASN A 7 -6.50 18.23 8.56
N SER A 8 -5.85 18.78 7.52
CA SER A 8 -5.24 17.97 6.44
C SER A 8 -4.16 17.02 6.95
N ALA A 9 -3.31 17.46 7.89
CA ALA A 9 -2.30 16.60 8.50
C ALA A 9 -2.93 15.48 9.33
N ILE A 10 -4.00 15.77 10.09
CA ILE A 10 -4.74 14.75 10.85
C ILE A 10 -5.39 13.75 9.90
N THR A 11 -6.06 14.22 8.84
CA THR A 11 -6.65 13.33 7.83
C THR A 11 -5.59 12.46 7.17
N ALA A 12 -4.43 13.01 6.78
CA ALA A 12 -3.34 12.24 6.20
C ALA A 12 -2.81 11.16 7.17
N ALA A 13 -2.66 11.49 8.46
CA ALA A 13 -2.27 10.52 9.48
C ALA A 13 -3.30 9.40 9.64
N VAL A 14 -4.60 9.71 9.66
CA VAL A 14 -5.66 8.70 9.70
C VAL A 14 -5.62 7.81 8.45
N CYS A 15 -5.42 8.39 7.27
CA CYS A 15 -5.28 7.64 6.03
C CYS A 15 -4.07 6.70 6.07
N TYR A 16 -2.88 7.13 6.54
CA TYR A 16 -1.74 6.23 6.70
C TYR A 16 -2.02 5.12 7.70
N PHE A 17 -2.67 5.43 8.82
CA PHE A 17 -3.02 4.42 9.81
C PHE A 17 -3.94 3.33 9.22
N LEU A 18 -4.99 3.73 8.50
CA LEU A 18 -5.88 2.80 7.80
C LEU A 18 -5.14 2.01 6.71
N ALA A 19 -4.30 2.69 5.91
CA ALA A 19 -3.49 2.04 4.90
C ALA A 19 -2.59 0.95 5.50
N ILE A 20 -1.93 1.22 6.62
CA ILE A 20 -1.07 0.26 7.31
C ILE A 20 -1.87 -0.97 7.74
N ILE A 21 -3.09 -0.81 8.25
CA ILE A 21 -3.95 -1.94 8.61
C ILE A 21 -4.23 -2.83 7.38
N PHE A 22 -4.64 -2.23 6.26
CA PHE A 22 -4.90 -3.00 5.04
C PHE A 22 -3.64 -3.61 4.43
N LEU A 23 -2.49 -2.92 4.47
CA LEU A 23 -1.20 -3.47 4.04
C LEU A 23 -0.78 -4.65 4.90
N ILE A 24 -1.01 -4.60 6.23
CA ILE A 24 -0.76 -5.75 7.11
C ILE A 24 -1.62 -6.94 6.67
N LEU A 25 -2.92 -6.73 6.40
CA LEU A 25 -3.81 -7.79 5.92
C LEU A 25 -3.34 -8.40 4.59
N VAL A 26 -2.82 -7.58 3.66
CA VAL A 26 -2.22 -8.05 2.41
C VAL A 26 -0.94 -8.87 2.66
N ILE A 27 -0.07 -8.42 3.57
CA ILE A 27 1.20 -9.07 3.87
C ILE A 27 1.01 -10.40 4.59
N ILE A 28 0.08 -10.47 5.55
CA ILE A 28 -0.20 -11.71 6.30
C ILE A 28 -1.25 -12.59 5.64
N GLY A 29 -1.87 -12.12 4.55
CA GLY A 29 -2.88 -12.85 3.80
C GLY A 29 -2.36 -14.21 3.37
N ASN A 30 -3.18 -15.24 3.60
CA ASN A 30 -2.86 -16.62 3.27
C ASN A 30 -1.59 -17.18 3.94
N THR A 31 -1.11 -16.64 5.08
CA THR A 31 0.12 -17.13 5.75
C THR A 31 -0.10 -18.25 6.77
N SER A 32 -1.34 -18.44 7.22
CA SER A 32 -1.68 -19.46 8.23
C SER A 32 -3.12 -19.89 8.09
N ILE A 33 -3.42 -21.07 8.63
CA ILE A 33 -4.74 -21.71 8.59
C ILE A 33 -5.65 -21.02 9.61
N LYS A 34 -6.18 -19.85 9.23
CA LYS A 34 -7.16 -19.08 9.98
C LYS A 34 -8.25 -18.60 9.03
N PRO A 35 -9.54 -18.66 9.40
CA PRO A 35 -10.65 -18.38 8.47
C PRO A 35 -10.55 -17.04 7.73
N VAL A 36 -10.05 -16.01 8.41
CA VAL A 36 -9.89 -14.68 7.80
C VAL A 36 -8.70 -14.63 6.84
N LEU A 37 -7.60 -15.32 7.15
CA LEU A 37 -6.36 -15.26 6.38
C LEU A 37 -6.43 -16.15 5.13
N THR A 38 -7.06 -17.31 5.22
CA THR A 38 -7.24 -18.26 4.11
C THR A 38 -8.16 -17.72 3.01
N ASP A 39 -8.96 -16.70 3.30
CA ASP A 39 -9.78 -16.02 2.28
C ASP A 39 -9.05 -14.85 1.60
N ILE A 40 -7.79 -14.57 1.98
CA ILE A 40 -6.99 -13.44 1.48
C ILE A 40 -5.81 -13.99 0.68
N TYR A 41 -6.06 -14.32 -0.59
CA TYR A 41 -5.07 -14.84 -1.54
C TYR A 41 -5.15 -14.09 -2.88
N PHE A 42 -4.09 -14.14 -3.68
CA PHE A 42 -4.07 -13.51 -5.01
C PHE A 42 -4.89 -14.33 -6.02
N PHE A 43 -4.55 -15.61 -6.15
CA PHE A 43 -5.29 -16.57 -6.95
C PHE A 43 -5.24 -17.97 -6.31
N LYS A 44 -6.31 -18.73 -6.52
CA LYS A 44 -6.47 -20.15 -6.16
C LYS A 44 -6.44 -20.95 -7.46
N LEU A 45 -5.48 -21.85 -7.58
CA LEU A 45 -5.42 -22.89 -8.60
C LEU A 45 -6.29 -24.05 -8.14
N ASP A 46 -7.30 -24.42 -8.93
CA ASP A 46 -8.11 -25.61 -8.72
C ASP A 46 -7.66 -26.69 -9.71
N VAL A 47 -7.24 -27.82 -9.16
CA VAL A 47 -6.64 -28.95 -9.87
C VAL A 47 -7.40 -30.25 -9.60
N SER A 48 -8.63 -30.14 -9.08
CA SER A 48 -9.48 -31.29 -8.74
C SER A 48 -9.86 -32.16 -9.94
N ASP A 49 -9.90 -31.59 -11.16
CA ASP A 49 -10.48 -32.24 -12.34
C ASP A 49 -9.45 -32.63 -13.43
N ILE A 50 -8.15 -32.67 -13.14
CA ILE A 50 -7.11 -32.92 -14.18
C ILE A 50 -7.22 -34.35 -14.76
N ILE A 51 -7.88 -35.29 -14.09
CA ILE A 51 -8.10 -36.65 -14.62
C ILE A 51 -9.49 -36.69 -15.28
N PRO A 52 -9.61 -36.91 -16.61
CA PRO A 52 -10.90 -36.96 -17.27
C PRO A 52 -11.74 -38.09 -16.67
N LEU A 53 -12.83 -37.72 -16.00
CA LEU A 53 -13.82 -38.62 -15.41
C LEU A 53 -14.63 -39.32 -16.51
N SER A 54 -13.98 -40.17 -17.30
CA SER A 54 -14.67 -41.25 -17.98
C SER A 54 -14.43 -42.55 -17.21
N SER A 55 -15.53 -43.12 -16.73
CA SER A 55 -15.68 -44.42 -16.07
C SER A 55 -15.59 -44.50 -14.53
N ALA A 56 -16.75 -44.80 -13.93
CA ALA A 56 -17.07 -45.64 -12.75
C ALA A 56 -16.32 -45.53 -11.40
N ASN A 57 -15.10 -44.99 -11.29
CA ASN A 57 -14.26 -45.13 -10.07
C ASN A 57 -13.66 -43.80 -9.54
N ALA A 58 -14.43 -42.71 -9.53
CA ALA A 58 -13.99 -41.41 -8.99
C ALA A 58 -13.53 -41.47 -7.51
N VAL A 59 -14.18 -42.30 -6.68
CA VAL A 59 -13.85 -42.45 -5.25
C VAL A 59 -12.51 -43.17 -5.05
N LEU A 60 -12.21 -44.19 -5.87
CA LEU A 60 -10.94 -44.91 -5.79
C LEU A 60 -9.78 -44.05 -6.30
N LEU A 61 -10.01 -43.25 -7.33
CA LEU A 61 -8.99 -42.38 -7.93
C LEU A 61 -8.65 -41.17 -7.05
N ASN A 62 -9.63 -40.55 -6.38
CA ASN A 62 -9.35 -39.54 -5.35
C ASN A 62 -8.54 -40.11 -4.19
N SER A 63 -8.79 -41.37 -3.82
CA SER A 63 -8.00 -42.07 -2.79
C SER A 63 -6.56 -42.28 -3.24
N VAL A 64 -6.33 -42.55 -4.53
CA VAL A 64 -4.97 -42.68 -5.11
C VAL A 64 -4.30 -41.31 -5.28
N ALA A 65 -4.99 -40.27 -5.75
CA ALA A 65 -4.46 -38.91 -5.86
C ALA A 65 -4.09 -38.32 -4.49
N ARG A 66 -4.92 -38.53 -3.46
CA ARG A 66 -4.60 -38.22 -2.06
C ARG A 66 -3.42 -39.06 -1.55
N SER A 67 -3.37 -40.34 -1.90
CA SER A 67 -2.22 -41.21 -1.58
C SER A 67 -0.92 -40.82 -2.30
N LEU A 68 -1.02 -40.04 -3.38
CA LEU A 68 0.12 -39.47 -4.12
C LEU A 68 0.49 -38.06 -3.65
N GLY A 69 -0.16 -37.53 -2.60
CA GLY A 69 0.14 -36.22 -2.01
C GLY A 69 -0.46 -35.02 -2.77
N LEU A 70 -1.24 -35.24 -3.81
CA LEU A 70 -1.79 -34.13 -4.60
C LEU A 70 -3.01 -33.51 -3.89
N HIS A 71 -2.98 -32.20 -3.68
CA HIS A 71 -4.08 -31.44 -3.11
C HIS A 71 -5.04 -30.94 -4.20
N ASP A 72 -6.32 -30.78 -3.86
CA ASP A 72 -7.36 -30.33 -4.80
C ASP A 72 -7.13 -28.89 -5.26
N PHE A 73 -6.54 -28.06 -4.38
CA PHE A 73 -6.26 -26.67 -4.72
C PHE A 73 -5.01 -26.10 -4.04
N TYR A 74 -4.47 -25.06 -4.68
CA TYR A 74 -3.33 -24.28 -4.20
C TYR A 74 -3.65 -22.79 -4.23
N GLN A 75 -3.58 -22.12 -3.07
CA GLN A 75 -3.78 -20.69 -2.90
C GLN A 75 -2.43 -19.98 -2.80
N VAL A 76 -2.24 -18.93 -3.59
CA VAL A 76 -0.99 -18.15 -3.60
C VAL A 76 -1.17 -16.87 -2.79
N GLY A 77 -0.37 -16.74 -1.73
CA GLY A 77 -0.24 -15.52 -0.93
C GLY A 77 0.85 -14.59 -1.47
N LEU A 78 1.22 -13.57 -0.69
CA LEU A 78 2.26 -12.61 -1.09
C LEU A 78 3.66 -13.24 -1.15
N TRP A 79 3.95 -14.14 -0.21
CA TRP A 79 5.29 -14.65 0.08
C TRP A 79 5.29 -16.11 0.57
N ASN A 80 4.18 -16.79 0.28
CA ASN A 80 3.95 -18.19 0.61
C ASN A 80 2.78 -18.73 -0.25
N PHE A 81 2.53 -20.02 -0.12
CA PHE A 81 1.32 -20.68 -0.62
C PHE A 81 0.68 -21.53 0.47
N CYS A 82 -0.62 -21.82 0.30
CA CYS A 82 -1.36 -22.79 1.08
C CYS A 82 -2.05 -23.78 0.14
N GLU A 83 -2.32 -24.98 0.62
CA GLU A 83 -2.94 -26.07 -0.13
C GLU A 83 -4.02 -26.74 0.72
N GLY A 84 -4.92 -27.45 0.05
CA GLY A 84 -6.07 -28.03 0.71
C GLY A 84 -6.96 -28.89 -0.18
N TYR A 85 -7.99 -29.44 0.44
CA TYR A 85 -9.01 -30.27 -0.21
C TYR A 85 -10.36 -29.56 -0.19
N ASN A 86 -11.22 -29.80 -1.19
CA ASN A 86 -12.50 -29.10 -1.28
C ASN A 86 -13.48 -29.45 -0.15
N ASP A 87 -13.34 -30.63 0.46
CA ASP A 87 -14.12 -31.12 1.62
C ASP A 87 -13.59 -30.65 2.97
N GLU A 88 -12.28 -30.44 3.10
CA GLU A 88 -11.62 -30.09 4.38
C GLU A 88 -11.21 -28.60 4.47
N GLY A 89 -11.09 -27.92 3.34
CA GLY A 89 -10.52 -26.58 3.24
C GLY A 89 -8.99 -26.60 3.24
N VAL A 90 -8.38 -25.50 3.70
CA VAL A 90 -6.92 -25.35 3.74
C VAL A 90 -6.34 -26.24 4.83
N THR A 91 -5.50 -27.21 4.46
CA THR A 91 -4.89 -28.18 5.37
C THR A 91 -3.43 -27.84 5.70
N TYR A 92 -2.72 -27.17 4.79
CA TYR A 92 -1.33 -26.80 4.99
C TYR A 92 -1.01 -25.42 4.40
N CYS A 93 -0.11 -24.70 5.08
CA CYS A 93 0.45 -23.44 4.61
C CYS A 93 1.98 -23.49 4.74
N SER A 94 2.66 -23.21 3.64
CA SER A 94 4.12 -23.09 3.63
C SER A 94 4.61 -21.91 4.48
N THR A 95 5.79 -22.08 5.09
CA THR A 95 6.46 -21.03 5.86
C THR A 95 6.77 -19.82 4.97
N PRO A 96 6.39 -18.58 5.37
CA PRO A 96 6.69 -17.38 4.60
C PRO A 96 8.19 -17.20 4.37
N LYS A 97 8.58 -16.98 3.11
CA LYS A 97 9.97 -16.77 2.71
C LYS A 97 10.12 -15.39 2.07
N ARG A 98 11.17 -14.65 2.44
CA ARG A 98 11.47 -13.35 1.82
C ARG A 98 11.80 -13.55 0.34
N MET A 99 11.29 -12.67 -0.52
CA MET A 99 11.51 -12.74 -1.98
C MET A 99 11.08 -14.10 -2.56
N TRP A 100 10.05 -14.69 -1.97
CA TRP A 100 9.46 -15.92 -2.47
C TRP A 100 8.71 -15.67 -3.78
N TRP A 101 8.60 -16.73 -4.57
CA TRP A 101 7.82 -16.77 -5.79
C TRP A 101 7.19 -18.16 -5.92
N PHE A 102 6.07 -18.23 -6.64
CA PHE A 102 5.36 -19.48 -6.85
C PHE A 102 6.04 -20.29 -7.94
N ASN A 103 6.74 -21.36 -7.55
CA ASN A 103 7.34 -22.31 -8.47
C ASN A 103 6.42 -23.52 -8.65
N PRO A 104 5.57 -23.57 -9.70
CA PRO A 104 4.62 -24.67 -9.87
C PRO A 104 5.31 -26.02 -10.07
N ILE A 105 6.52 -26.02 -10.66
CA ILE A 105 7.27 -27.27 -10.88
C ILE A 105 7.70 -27.82 -9.53
N GLU A 106 8.45 -27.04 -8.75
CA GLU A 106 8.98 -27.48 -7.46
C GLU A 106 7.88 -27.89 -6.48
N ILE A 107 6.79 -27.12 -6.43
CA ILE A 107 5.66 -27.42 -5.55
C ILE A 107 5.02 -28.77 -5.95
N MET A 108 4.68 -28.94 -7.23
CA MET A 108 4.04 -30.18 -7.68
C MET A 108 5.01 -31.38 -7.63
N THR A 109 6.30 -31.20 -7.89
CA THR A 109 7.30 -32.28 -7.85
C THR A 109 7.74 -32.67 -6.43
N ASN A 110 7.60 -31.76 -5.46
CA ASN A 110 7.85 -32.10 -4.06
C ASN A 110 6.71 -32.96 -3.50
N GLU A 111 5.48 -32.75 -3.98
CA GLU A 111 4.31 -33.56 -3.62
C GLU A 111 4.26 -34.89 -4.42
N LEU A 112 4.49 -34.86 -5.73
CA LEU A 112 4.56 -36.05 -6.60
C LEU A 112 6.01 -36.54 -6.71
N LEU A 113 6.44 -37.38 -5.77
CA LEU A 113 7.69 -38.18 -5.78
C LEU A 113 8.84 -37.69 -6.70
N ALA A 114 9.83 -37.06 -6.09
CA ALA A 114 11.27 -37.13 -6.41
C ALA A 114 11.69 -37.11 -7.89
N GLY A 115 11.89 -35.90 -8.42
CA GLY A 115 13.06 -35.66 -9.27
C GLY A 115 12.91 -35.84 -10.78
N ALA A 116 11.70 -35.77 -11.35
CA ALA A 116 11.54 -35.66 -12.79
C ALA A 116 11.95 -34.25 -13.28
N THR A 117 13.22 -34.08 -13.65
CA THR A 117 13.67 -32.88 -14.37
C THR A 117 13.20 -32.97 -15.82
N ILE A 118 12.03 -32.42 -16.11
CA ILE A 118 11.54 -32.26 -17.49
C ILE A 118 12.23 -31.04 -18.07
N ALA A 119 12.90 -31.18 -19.22
CA ALA A 119 13.43 -30.04 -19.96
C ALA A 119 12.25 -29.19 -20.45
N LEU A 120 11.99 -28.05 -19.80
CA LEU A 120 10.89 -27.18 -20.19
C LEU A 120 11.25 -26.40 -21.46
N PRO A 121 10.32 -26.31 -22.44
CA PRO A 121 10.50 -25.48 -23.61
C PRO A 121 10.66 -24.00 -23.21
N SER A 122 11.40 -23.23 -24.03
CA SER A 122 11.82 -21.86 -23.72
C SER A 122 10.68 -20.86 -23.47
N GLN A 123 9.48 -21.16 -23.97
CA GLN A 123 8.28 -20.37 -23.74
C GLN A 123 7.83 -20.45 -22.26
N VAL A 124 7.92 -21.62 -21.64
CA VAL A 124 7.48 -21.80 -20.24
C VAL A 124 8.48 -21.17 -19.27
N THR A 125 9.78 -21.30 -19.54
CA THR A 125 10.83 -20.69 -18.70
C THR A 125 10.74 -19.16 -18.71
N THR A 126 10.35 -18.55 -19.83
CA THR A 126 10.13 -17.10 -19.92
C THR A 126 8.95 -16.65 -19.03
N ILE A 127 7.82 -17.36 -19.07
CA ILE A 127 6.65 -17.06 -18.24
C ILE A 127 6.99 -17.21 -16.75
N LEU A 128 7.70 -18.28 -16.39
CA LEU A 128 8.13 -18.52 -15.01
C LEU A 128 9.10 -17.44 -14.50
N ASN A 129 9.97 -16.90 -15.37
CA ASN A 129 10.86 -15.80 -15.00
C ASN A 129 10.08 -14.50 -14.76
N ILE A 130 9.08 -14.18 -15.59
CA ILE A 130 8.21 -13.01 -15.39
C ILE A 130 7.45 -13.15 -14.08
N LEU A 131 6.90 -14.33 -13.80
CA LEU A 131 6.20 -14.63 -12.55
C LEU A 131 7.14 -14.43 -11.34
N ARG A 132 8.34 -15.00 -11.40
CA ARG A 132 9.35 -14.86 -10.34
C ARG A 132 9.68 -13.41 -10.04
N ILE A 133 10.05 -12.64 -11.06
CA ILE A 133 10.42 -11.24 -10.91
C ILE A 133 9.22 -10.43 -10.41
N GLY A 134 8.04 -10.66 -10.97
CA GLY A 134 6.81 -9.97 -10.59
C GLY A 134 6.47 -10.16 -9.10
N GLN A 135 6.50 -11.40 -8.60
CA GLN A 135 6.23 -11.70 -7.18
C GLN A 135 7.28 -11.09 -6.26
N GLN A 136 8.56 -11.20 -6.61
CA GLN A 136 9.66 -10.65 -5.82
C GLN A 136 9.61 -9.13 -5.73
N VAL A 137 9.36 -8.46 -6.86
CA VAL A 137 9.20 -7.00 -6.92
C VAL A 137 7.95 -6.59 -6.15
N MET A 138 6.82 -7.25 -6.36
CA MET A 138 5.58 -6.98 -5.62
C MET A 138 5.80 -7.08 -4.10
N PHE A 139 6.47 -8.13 -3.63
CA PHE A 139 6.84 -8.30 -2.22
C PHE A 139 7.69 -7.11 -1.72
N GLY A 140 8.76 -6.75 -2.44
CA GLY A 140 9.62 -5.63 -2.07
C GLY A 140 8.86 -4.28 -2.04
N LEU A 141 7.95 -4.06 -2.98
CA LEU A 141 7.16 -2.84 -3.07
C LEU A 141 6.12 -2.71 -1.94
N PHE A 142 5.43 -3.80 -1.56
CA PHE A 142 4.51 -3.75 -0.41
C PHE A 142 5.24 -3.56 0.92
N ILE A 143 6.38 -4.24 1.13
CA ILE A 143 7.18 -4.11 2.35
C ILE A 143 7.81 -2.71 2.48
N SER A 144 8.32 -2.16 1.38
CA SER A 144 8.79 -0.77 1.37
C SER A 144 7.63 0.21 1.56
N GLY A 145 6.51 0.02 0.87
CA GLY A 145 5.31 0.83 1.00
C GLY A 145 4.78 0.93 2.44
N ILE A 146 4.63 -0.20 3.15
CA ILE A 146 4.20 -0.18 4.56
C ILE A 146 5.23 0.49 5.47
N SER A 147 6.52 0.27 5.23
CA SER A 147 7.60 0.88 6.01
C SER A 147 7.63 2.39 5.85
N LEU A 148 7.49 2.88 4.60
CA LEU A 148 7.38 4.31 4.33
C LEU A 148 6.08 4.89 4.92
N ALA A 149 4.94 4.20 4.78
CA ALA A 149 3.67 4.66 5.38
C ALA A 149 3.77 4.79 6.90
N ALA A 150 4.43 3.85 7.58
CA ALA A 150 4.68 3.92 9.02
C ALA A 150 5.61 5.10 9.38
N ALA A 151 6.70 5.31 8.64
CA ALA A 151 7.60 6.44 8.84
C ALA A 151 6.86 7.79 8.61
N LEU A 152 6.02 7.87 7.58
CA LEU A 152 5.24 9.05 7.25
C LEU A 152 4.16 9.34 8.28
N LEU A 153 3.52 8.31 8.85
CA LEU A 153 2.59 8.46 9.97
C LEU A 153 3.27 9.17 11.15
N LEU A 154 4.49 8.75 11.52
CA LEU A 154 5.28 9.36 12.59
C LEU A 154 5.84 10.73 12.22
N ALA A 155 6.15 10.97 10.94
CA ALA A 155 6.68 12.25 10.45
C ALA A 155 5.59 13.32 10.25
N THR A 156 4.32 12.92 10.09
CA THR A 156 3.20 13.83 9.81
C THR A 156 3.04 14.95 10.85
N PRO A 157 3.18 14.71 12.17
CA PRO A 157 3.17 15.79 13.17
C PRO A 157 4.30 16.82 13.00
N VAL A 158 5.46 16.41 12.50
CA VAL A 158 6.64 17.28 12.31
C VAL A 158 6.37 18.34 11.22
N VAL A 159 5.56 18.01 10.22
CA VAL A 159 5.11 18.94 9.16
C VAL A 159 4.35 20.14 9.73
N MET A 160 3.77 20.01 10.93
CA MET A 160 3.10 21.13 11.59
C MET A 160 4.09 22.16 12.15
N ARG A 161 5.34 21.77 12.44
CA ARG A 161 6.34 22.60 13.14
C ARG A 161 7.13 23.50 12.20
N SER A 162 7.53 22.99 11.02
CA SER A 162 8.30 23.77 10.04
C SER A 162 7.85 23.49 8.61
N ARG A 163 7.83 24.54 7.78
CA ARG A 163 7.51 24.45 6.34
C ARG A 163 8.60 23.75 5.53
N TRP A 164 9.84 23.75 6.02
CA TRP A 164 10.93 23.04 5.35
C TRP A 164 10.71 21.52 5.36
N TRP A 165 9.98 20.99 6.34
CA TRP A 165 9.61 19.57 6.40
C TRP A 165 8.45 19.20 5.48
N SER A 166 7.68 20.15 4.93
CA SER A 166 6.54 19.79 4.08
C SER A 166 6.95 19.25 2.71
N LEU A 167 8.03 19.78 2.13
CA LEU A 167 8.53 19.33 0.83
C LEU A 167 9.08 17.90 0.86
N PRO A 168 10.04 17.54 1.75
CA PRO A 168 10.55 16.17 1.80
C PRO A 168 9.46 15.17 2.15
N VAL A 169 8.56 15.49 3.10
CA VAL A 169 7.44 14.60 3.44
C VAL A 169 6.50 14.39 2.24
N ALA A 170 6.22 15.42 1.45
CA ALA A 170 5.43 15.27 0.23
C ALA A 170 6.10 14.37 -0.82
N ILE A 171 7.42 14.46 -0.99
CA ILE A 171 8.18 13.59 -1.89
C ILE A 171 8.12 12.13 -1.41
N PHE A 172 8.41 11.88 -0.14
CA PHE A 172 8.33 10.53 0.42
C PHE A 172 6.90 9.96 0.38
N ALA A 173 5.89 10.80 0.59
CA ALA A 173 4.49 10.41 0.46
C ALA A 173 4.13 10.01 -0.98
N ALA A 174 4.60 10.77 -1.97
CA ALA A 174 4.44 10.45 -3.39
C ALA A 174 5.10 9.11 -3.74
N ILE A 175 6.31 8.88 -3.24
CA ILE A 175 7.04 7.62 -3.42
C ILE A 175 6.24 6.48 -2.77
N ALA A 176 5.76 6.64 -1.53
CA ALA A 176 4.96 5.62 -0.86
C ALA A 176 3.70 5.24 -1.65
N GLY A 177 2.95 6.23 -2.14
CA GLY A 177 1.78 6.01 -3.00
C GLY A 177 2.14 5.24 -4.27
N LEU A 178 3.20 5.69 -4.97
CA LEU A 178 3.68 5.01 -6.18
C LEU A 178 4.07 3.56 -5.92
N LEU A 179 4.81 3.27 -4.84
CA LEU A 179 5.24 1.90 -4.50
C LEU A 179 4.04 0.98 -4.27
N VAL A 180 3.08 1.40 -3.45
CA VAL A 180 1.89 0.59 -3.12
C VAL A 180 0.98 0.41 -4.34
N THR A 181 0.79 1.46 -5.14
CA THR A 181 -0.06 1.40 -6.34
C THR A 181 0.58 0.55 -7.44
N VAL A 182 1.89 0.66 -7.67
CA VAL A 182 2.61 -0.23 -8.62
C VAL A 182 2.56 -1.68 -8.15
N ALA A 183 2.76 -1.95 -6.86
CA ALA A 183 2.60 -3.30 -6.30
C ALA A 183 1.19 -3.85 -6.55
N SER A 184 0.17 -3.01 -6.39
CA SER A 184 -1.23 -3.38 -6.59
C SER A 184 -1.55 -3.73 -8.04
N ILE A 185 -0.97 -2.97 -8.97
CA ILE A 185 -1.07 -3.25 -10.41
C ILE A 185 -0.38 -4.57 -10.74
N ILE A 186 0.84 -4.80 -10.25
CA ILE A 186 1.58 -6.05 -10.49
C ILE A 186 0.76 -7.25 -9.97
N GLY A 187 0.26 -7.20 -8.74
CA GLY A 187 -0.56 -8.27 -8.17
C GLY A 187 -1.82 -8.56 -8.98
N THR A 188 -2.47 -7.50 -9.50
CA THR A 188 -3.64 -7.61 -10.38
C THR A 188 -3.28 -8.27 -11.71
N VAL A 189 -2.26 -7.76 -12.41
CA VAL A 189 -1.81 -8.29 -13.70
C VAL A 189 -1.36 -9.74 -13.58
N MET A 190 -0.61 -10.09 -12.53
CA MET A 190 -0.14 -11.45 -12.30
C MET A 190 -1.28 -12.43 -12.05
N SER A 191 -2.26 -12.05 -11.23
CA SER A 191 -3.36 -12.95 -10.88
C SER A 191 -4.33 -13.14 -12.05
N VAL A 192 -4.63 -12.06 -12.78
CA VAL A 192 -5.44 -12.14 -14.01
C VAL A 192 -4.69 -12.90 -15.09
N GLY A 193 -3.38 -12.66 -15.24
CA GLY A 193 -2.52 -13.38 -16.17
C GLY A 193 -2.47 -14.87 -15.88
N ALA A 194 -2.34 -15.27 -14.61
CA ALA A 194 -2.43 -16.67 -14.17
C ALA A 194 -3.79 -17.27 -14.58
N ARG A 195 -4.90 -16.56 -14.33
CA ARG A 195 -6.22 -17.04 -14.73
C ARG A 195 -6.36 -17.26 -16.22
N ILE A 196 -5.92 -16.31 -17.04
CA ILE A 196 -5.99 -16.41 -18.50
C ILE A 196 -5.11 -17.56 -18.99
N ALA A 197 -3.87 -17.65 -18.51
CA ALA A 197 -2.93 -18.68 -18.95
C ALA A 197 -3.41 -20.11 -18.64
N LEU A 198 -4.03 -20.31 -17.48
CA LEU A 198 -4.50 -21.62 -17.02
C LEU A 198 -5.82 -22.03 -17.69
N THR A 199 -6.74 -21.10 -17.90
CA THR A 199 -8.04 -21.37 -18.55
C THR A 199 -7.93 -21.62 -20.06
N GLN A 200 -6.81 -21.25 -20.70
CA GLN A 200 -6.58 -21.50 -22.12
C GLN A 200 -6.15 -22.93 -22.44
N GLN A 201 -5.68 -23.70 -21.44
CA GLN A 201 -5.27 -25.09 -21.63
C GLN A 201 -6.49 -26.01 -21.63
N GLN A 202 -7.23 -26.09 -22.74
CA GLN A 202 -8.48 -26.87 -22.83
C GLN A 202 -8.31 -28.37 -22.54
N GLU A 203 -7.09 -28.90 -22.62
CA GLU A 203 -6.78 -30.30 -22.32
C GLU A 203 -6.64 -30.60 -20.81
N LEU A 204 -6.47 -29.56 -19.99
CA LEU A 204 -6.34 -29.67 -18.54
C LEU A 204 -7.50 -28.89 -17.93
N ASN A 205 -8.46 -29.58 -17.29
CA ASN A 205 -9.61 -28.94 -16.64
C ASN A 205 -9.20 -28.22 -15.35
N ILE A 206 -8.27 -27.26 -15.47
CA ILE A 206 -7.69 -26.49 -14.37
C ILE A 206 -8.35 -25.12 -14.38
N SER A 207 -8.94 -24.75 -13.24
CA SER A 207 -9.57 -23.44 -13.09
C SER A 207 -8.76 -22.55 -12.13
N ALA A 208 -8.83 -21.25 -12.35
CA ALA A 208 -8.13 -20.26 -11.53
C ALA A 208 -9.11 -19.22 -11.02
N ILE A 209 -9.25 -19.16 -9.69
CA ILE A 209 -10.20 -18.31 -8.98
C ILE A 209 -9.43 -17.15 -8.32
N LEU A 210 -9.88 -15.92 -8.55
CA LEU A 210 -9.25 -14.73 -7.95
C LEU A 210 -9.76 -14.50 -6.53
N GLY A 211 -8.86 -14.19 -5.59
CA GLY A 211 -9.23 -13.88 -4.22
C GLY A 211 -9.67 -12.43 -4.07
N VAL A 212 -10.96 -12.16 -4.28
CA VAL A 212 -11.53 -10.79 -4.30
C VAL A 212 -11.14 -9.97 -3.06
N ARG A 213 -11.08 -10.59 -1.87
CA ARG A 213 -10.74 -9.90 -0.62
C ARG A 213 -9.32 -9.34 -0.62
N MET A 214 -8.35 -10.07 -1.18
CA MET A 214 -6.98 -9.58 -1.33
C MET A 214 -6.94 -8.31 -2.19
N PHE A 215 -7.65 -8.32 -3.32
CA PHE A 215 -7.75 -7.15 -4.20
C PHE A 215 -8.39 -5.95 -3.51
N VAL A 216 -9.47 -6.18 -2.76
CA VAL A 216 -10.14 -5.10 -2.00
C VAL A 216 -9.17 -4.48 -0.98
N PHE A 217 -8.48 -5.28 -0.18
CA PHE A 217 -7.55 -4.74 0.83
C PHE A 217 -6.37 -4.00 0.21
N MET A 218 -5.79 -4.57 -0.85
CA MET A 218 -4.70 -3.98 -1.61
C MET A 218 -5.08 -2.63 -2.23
N TRP A 219 -6.22 -2.55 -2.92
CA TRP A 219 -6.67 -1.31 -3.54
C TRP A 219 -7.17 -0.27 -2.53
N LEU A 220 -7.76 -0.69 -1.40
CA LEU A 220 -8.06 0.22 -0.30
C LEU A 220 -6.78 0.81 0.30
N ALA A 221 -5.75 -0.01 0.53
CA ALA A 221 -4.45 0.46 0.98
C ALA A 221 -3.87 1.51 0.02
N SER A 222 -3.82 1.21 -1.29
CA SER A 222 -3.38 2.13 -2.33
C SER A 222 -4.17 3.45 -2.28
N ALA A 223 -5.50 3.41 -2.25
CA ALA A 223 -6.34 4.59 -2.18
C ALA A 223 -6.06 5.46 -0.95
N PHE A 224 -5.91 4.86 0.24
CA PHE A 224 -5.61 5.62 1.46
C PHE A 224 -4.20 6.26 1.42
N VAL A 225 -3.18 5.54 0.93
CA VAL A 225 -1.83 6.11 0.78
C VAL A 225 -1.83 7.25 -0.24
N ASP A 226 -2.53 7.09 -1.37
CA ASP A 226 -2.60 8.11 -2.41
C ASP A 226 -3.35 9.36 -1.95
N VAL A 227 -4.46 9.20 -1.20
CA VAL A 227 -5.14 10.34 -0.56
C VAL A 227 -4.21 11.06 0.41
N ALA A 228 -3.47 10.34 1.25
CA ALA A 228 -2.49 10.94 2.14
C ALA A 228 -1.39 11.69 1.37
N ALA A 229 -0.88 11.11 0.27
CA ALA A 229 0.11 11.72 -0.58
C ALA A 229 -0.38 13.03 -1.23
N ILE A 230 -1.60 13.03 -1.78
CA ILE A 230 -2.25 14.22 -2.34
C ILE A 230 -2.39 15.31 -1.28
N LEU A 231 -2.79 14.97 -0.05
CA LEU A 231 -2.88 15.92 1.05
C LEU A 231 -1.53 16.55 1.39
N HIS A 232 -0.44 15.74 1.43
CA HIS A 232 0.90 16.28 1.64
C HIS A 232 1.39 17.16 0.50
N MET A 233 1.12 16.78 -0.75
CA MET A 233 1.41 17.62 -1.92
C MET A 233 0.66 18.95 -1.86
N ALA A 234 -0.63 18.94 -1.52
CA ALA A 234 -1.44 20.15 -1.38
C ALA A 234 -0.91 21.09 -0.28
N MET A 235 -0.44 20.53 0.84
CA MET A 235 0.16 21.31 1.93
C MET A 235 1.53 21.92 1.53
N GLY A 236 2.34 21.19 0.75
CA GLY A 236 3.61 21.68 0.24
C GLY A 236 3.45 22.77 -0.83
N CYS A 237 2.63 22.51 -1.85
CA CYS A 237 2.49 23.32 -3.06
C CYS A 237 1.49 24.48 -2.96
N CYS A 238 0.33 24.30 -2.31
CA CYS A 238 -0.78 25.25 -2.39
C CYS A 238 -0.93 26.19 -1.19
N CYS A 239 -0.29 25.90 -0.06
CA CYS A 239 -0.29 26.78 1.13
C CYS A 239 0.88 27.78 1.11
N SER A 240 1.07 28.52 0.01
CA SER A 240 2.07 29.59 -0.06
C SER A 240 1.58 30.84 0.68
N PRO A 241 2.32 31.36 1.67
CA PRO A 241 1.98 32.62 2.36
C PRO A 241 2.09 33.85 1.45
N ARG A 242 2.56 33.70 0.20
CA ARG A 242 2.66 34.81 -0.77
C ARG A 242 1.28 35.36 -1.15
N LYS A 243 0.30 34.48 -1.37
CA LYS A 243 -1.09 34.89 -1.63
C LYS A 243 -1.74 35.56 -0.42
N GLU A 244 -1.34 35.21 0.81
CA GLU A 244 -1.80 35.87 2.03
C GLU A 244 -1.11 37.22 2.26
N ARG A 245 0.19 37.35 1.99
CA ARG A 245 0.87 38.65 2.03
C ARG A 245 0.30 39.59 0.97
N GLU A 246 0.00 39.08 -0.22
CA GLU A 246 -0.65 39.85 -1.29
C GLU A 246 -2.10 40.18 -0.94
N ALA A 247 -2.88 39.25 -0.36
CA ALA A 247 -4.26 39.51 0.07
C ALA A 247 -4.34 40.41 1.32
N ALA A 248 -3.42 40.28 2.27
CA ALA A 248 -3.32 41.14 3.45
C ALA A 248 -2.79 42.53 3.08
N ALA A 249 -1.83 42.63 2.13
CA ALA A 249 -1.41 43.90 1.57
C ALA A 249 -2.53 44.56 0.75
N ALA A 250 -3.32 43.79 -0.02
CA ALA A 250 -4.48 44.29 -0.74
C ALA A 250 -5.63 44.72 0.20
N ALA A 251 -5.88 43.98 1.28
CA ALA A 251 -6.85 44.35 2.30
C ALA A 251 -6.43 45.59 3.09
N ALA A 252 -5.13 45.73 3.39
CA ALA A 252 -4.56 46.94 4.00
C ALA A 252 -4.60 48.15 3.04
N ALA A 253 -4.45 47.92 1.74
CA ALA A 253 -4.54 48.97 0.71
C ALA A 253 -5.99 49.44 0.44
N ASN A 254 -6.99 48.57 0.62
CA ASN A 254 -8.40 48.88 0.36
C ASN A 254 -9.18 49.43 1.58
N GLY A 255 -8.51 49.73 2.70
CA GLY A 255 -9.05 50.59 3.77
C GLY A 255 -10.44 50.23 4.31
N THR A 256 -10.80 48.95 4.43
CA THR A 256 -12.10 48.55 4.98
C THR A 256 -12.03 48.55 6.52
N PRO A 257 -12.78 49.41 7.23
CA PRO A 257 -12.69 49.47 8.69
C PRO A 257 -13.44 48.30 9.32
N GLU A 258 -12.76 47.56 10.19
CA GLU A 258 -13.34 46.54 11.04
C GLU A 258 -14.37 47.18 11.98
N LYS A 259 -15.65 46.83 11.81
CA LYS A 259 -16.75 47.28 12.69
C LYS A 259 -16.66 46.52 14.01
N THR A 260 -15.92 47.07 14.97
CA THR A 260 -15.92 46.62 16.36
C THR A 260 -17.28 46.91 17.00
N THR A 261 -18.02 45.86 17.32
CA THR A 261 -19.23 45.93 18.15
C THR A 261 -18.86 46.41 19.55
N GLN A 262 -19.45 47.54 19.95
CA GLN A 262 -19.36 48.16 21.27
C GLN A 262 -20.17 47.37 22.30
N THR A 263 -19.55 47.07 23.44
CA THR A 263 -20.22 47.00 24.75
C THR A 263 -19.30 47.64 25.79
N THR A 264 -19.55 48.94 25.98
CA THR A 264 -19.62 49.75 27.21
C THR A 264 -18.74 49.39 28.42
N GLU A 265 -17.80 50.32 28.69
CA GLU A 265 -17.33 50.88 29.98
C GLU A 265 -16.72 49.91 31.04
N THR A 266 -15.54 50.14 31.62
CA THR A 266 -15.07 51.39 32.25
C THR A 266 -13.56 51.33 32.56
N SER A 267 -12.91 52.51 32.56
CA SER A 267 -11.72 52.92 33.33
C SER A 267 -10.28 52.63 32.88
N GLU A 268 -9.63 53.73 32.50
CA GLU A 268 -8.27 54.18 32.84
C GLU A 268 -6.97 53.57 32.25
N LYS A 269 -6.37 54.41 31.38
CA LYS A 269 -5.00 54.97 31.47
C LYS A 269 -3.82 54.26 30.76
N SER A 270 -3.53 54.85 29.59
CA SER A 270 -2.23 55.22 29.01
C SER A 270 -1.17 54.14 28.75
N SER A 271 -1.06 53.78 27.46
CA SER A 271 -0.04 52.90 26.89
C SER A 271 1.33 53.57 26.74
N ARG A 272 2.34 52.78 27.08
CA ARG A 272 3.79 52.98 26.92
C ARG A 272 4.21 53.16 25.45
N LEU A 273 5.25 53.96 25.23
CA LEU A 273 6.21 53.80 24.14
C LEU A 273 7.61 53.63 24.74
N PRO A 274 8.50 52.87 24.08
CA PRO A 274 9.82 53.45 23.87
C PRO A 274 10.30 53.29 22.42
N ALA A 275 10.73 54.42 21.86
CA ALA A 275 11.54 54.49 20.65
C ALA A 275 13.03 54.40 21.03
N PHE A 276 13.76 53.46 20.43
CA PHE A 276 15.20 53.32 20.64
C PHE A 276 15.95 54.29 19.71
N MET A 277 16.60 55.28 20.32
CA MET A 277 17.38 56.33 19.66
C MET A 277 18.72 55.82 19.08
N ARG A 278 19.05 56.30 17.87
CA ARG A 278 20.38 56.22 17.25
C ARG A 278 21.15 57.50 17.60
N LYS A 279 22.19 57.40 18.42
CA LYS A 279 23.00 58.53 18.92
C LYS A 279 23.98 59.05 17.85
N ARG A 280 23.96 60.35 17.54
CA ARG A 280 25.10 61.11 16.96
C ARG A 280 25.48 62.20 17.97
N SER A 281 26.78 62.34 18.26
CA SER A 281 27.34 63.35 19.17
C SER A 281 27.97 64.51 18.36
N PRO A 282 28.00 65.76 18.88
CA PRO A 282 28.24 66.96 18.08
C PRO A 282 29.70 67.46 18.06
N ARG A 283 29.96 68.39 17.13
CA ARG A 283 31.17 69.22 16.95
C ARG A 283 31.31 70.29 18.04
N SER A 284 32.55 70.75 18.28
CA SER A 284 32.86 72.18 18.43
C SER A 284 34.32 72.49 18.03
N SER A 285 34.48 73.56 17.24
CA SER A 285 35.69 74.37 17.00
C SER A 285 36.18 75.01 18.32
N THR A 286 37.35 75.62 18.52
CA THR A 286 38.26 76.43 17.67
C THR A 286 39.51 76.70 18.52
N SER A 287 40.72 76.67 17.95
CA SER A 287 41.73 77.76 17.94
C SER A 287 42.96 77.30 17.19
#